data_AF-A0A3D5SMV7-F1
#
_entry.id   AF-A0A3D5SMV7-F1
#
_cell.length_a   1.000
_cell.length_b   1.000
_cell.length_c   1.000
_cell.angle_alpha   90.00
_cell.angle_beta   90.00
_cell.angle_gamma   90.00
#
_symmetry.space_group_name_H-M   'P 1'
#
loop_
_entity.id
_entity.type
_entity.pdbx_description
1 polymer ?
#
loop_
_entity_poly.entity_id
_entity_poly.type
_entity_poly.pdbx_seq_one_letter_code
_entity_poly.pdbx_strand_id
1 'polypeptide(L)'
;MKDFRLGLYATRITRFLAGALALLLAGALGGFAAKVQAQDQSTPDEPDFIVPSRPTVSNPAQFQKPGVLQLEVGYNANFQAPGIHLQQDMPLALRFAVNRRLLLEFDGDSPSSQTVAGVRTTGAGDSQLGIQVVLQHEKESRPGLSVAYYIKLPTADSAQGLGTGRVDHNFIALVSKKIGGTTLDFNTTFLLSGRTTDNGHALSGQGALAASHNVTRRIGIQGELSGYSRSDAQSGAMLALAAVTYQINRRLVLDSGSRFGLTHDAPRSGLFAGLTVGIGDLYKHRHARGS
;
A
#
# COMPACT_ATOMS: atom_id res chain seq x y z
N MET A 1 19.03 7.65 44.66
CA MET A 1 17.82 6.95 45.13
C MET A 1 16.58 7.70 44.69
N LYS A 2 15.92 7.23 43.63
CA LYS A 2 14.46 7.17 43.44
C LYS A 2 14.20 6.68 42.02
N ASP A 3 14.30 5.36 41.88
CA ASP A 3 13.69 4.60 40.79
C ASP A 3 12.17 4.57 40.93
N PHE A 4 11.54 4.02 39.89
CA PHE A 4 10.20 3.43 39.84
C PHE A 4 9.04 4.34 39.43
N ARG A 5 8.78 4.37 38.10
CA ARG A 5 7.42 4.45 37.49
C ARG A 5 7.43 4.17 35.97
N LEU A 6 8.09 3.08 35.53
CA LEU A 6 8.00 2.62 34.13
C LEU A 6 7.03 1.43 33.91
N GLY A 7 6.54 0.79 34.97
CA GLY A 7 5.82 -0.49 34.88
C GLY A 7 4.32 -0.46 34.55
N LEU A 8 3.68 0.71 34.48
CA LEU A 8 2.21 0.78 34.29
C LEU A 8 1.75 1.11 32.85
N TYR A 9 2.62 1.67 32.01
CA TYR A 9 2.28 2.05 30.62
C TYR A 9 2.48 0.88 29.64
N ALA A 10 3.46 0.01 29.87
CA ALA A 10 3.73 -1.15 29.02
C ALA A 10 2.57 -2.17 29.02
N THR A 11 1.89 -2.34 30.16
CA THR A 11 0.87 -3.38 30.39
C THR A 11 -0.50 -3.06 29.77
N ARG A 12 -0.80 -1.78 29.49
CA ARG A 12 -2.04 -1.38 28.81
C ARG A 12 -1.94 -1.51 27.28
N ILE A 13 -0.75 -1.29 26.72
CA ILE A 13 -0.47 -1.44 25.28
C ILE A 13 -0.53 -2.92 24.87
N THR A 14 -0.05 -3.84 25.72
CA THR A 14 -0.10 -5.29 25.44
C THR A 14 -1.53 -5.85 25.40
N ARG A 15 -2.44 -5.34 26.24
CA ARG A 15 -3.84 -5.82 26.29
C ARG A 15 -4.71 -5.29 25.14
N PHE A 16 -4.41 -4.12 24.59
CA PHE A 16 -5.09 -3.59 23.39
C PHE A 16 -4.57 -4.24 22.10
N LEU A 17 -3.26 -4.50 22.00
CA LEU A 17 -2.67 -5.24 20.87
C LEU A 17 -3.18 -6.69 20.79
N ALA A 18 -3.41 -7.35 21.93
CA ALA A 18 -4.02 -8.68 21.97
C ALA A 18 -5.48 -8.68 21.48
N GLY A 19 -6.25 -7.62 21.74
CA GLY A 19 -7.65 -7.50 21.28
C GLY A 19 -7.78 -7.26 19.78
N ALA A 20 -6.91 -6.42 19.19
CA ALA A 20 -6.90 -6.17 17.75
C ALA A 20 -6.36 -7.37 16.95
N LEU A 21 -5.35 -8.07 17.49
CA LEU A 21 -4.83 -9.31 16.91
C LEU A 21 -5.86 -10.46 17.00
N ALA A 22 -6.64 -10.53 18.09
CA ALA A 22 -7.71 -11.51 18.24
C ALA A 22 -8.89 -11.29 17.28
N LEU A 23 -9.22 -10.03 16.93
CA LEU A 23 -10.25 -9.73 15.93
C LEU A 23 -9.79 -10.01 14.49
N LEU A 24 -8.50 -9.84 14.18
CA LEU A 24 -7.90 -10.25 12.90
C LEU A 24 -7.77 -11.78 12.77
N LEU A 25 -7.52 -12.49 13.87
CA LEU A 25 -7.44 -13.97 13.90
C LEU A 25 -8.82 -14.65 13.99
N ALA A 26 -9.81 -14.04 14.66
CA ALA A 26 -11.16 -14.60 14.77
C ALA A 26 -11.92 -14.59 13.43
N GLY A 27 -11.57 -13.69 12.51
CA GLY A 27 -12.08 -13.71 11.13
C GLY A 27 -11.44 -14.79 10.24
N ALA A 28 -10.30 -15.36 10.63
CA ALA A 28 -9.52 -16.30 9.82
C ALA A 28 -9.70 -17.79 10.21
N LEU A 29 -10.42 -18.09 11.29
CA LEU A 29 -10.61 -19.47 11.79
C LEU A 29 -12.06 -19.99 11.67
N GLY A 30 -12.95 -19.24 11.01
CA GLY A 30 -14.33 -19.64 10.77
C GLY A 30 -14.52 -20.43 9.47
N GLY A 31 -14.43 -21.77 9.55
CA GLY A 31 -15.12 -22.66 8.61
C GLY A 31 -14.25 -23.40 7.59
N PHE A 32 -13.76 -24.59 7.97
CA PHE A 32 -13.47 -25.65 7.01
C PHE A 32 -14.79 -26.14 6.41
N ALA A 33 -15.15 -25.61 5.24
CA ALA A 33 -16.14 -26.23 4.37
C ALA A 33 -15.43 -26.65 3.09
N ALA A 34 -15.23 -27.95 2.91
CA ALA A 34 -14.76 -28.52 1.65
C ALA A 34 -15.75 -28.15 0.53
N LYS A 35 -15.29 -27.34 -0.43
CA LYS A 35 -15.99 -27.12 -1.71
C LYS A 35 -15.01 -27.18 -2.87
N VAL A 36 -15.10 -28.31 -3.57
CA VAL A 36 -14.90 -28.55 -5.00
C VAL A 36 -14.06 -27.51 -5.76
N GLN A 37 -12.84 -27.93 -6.08
CA GLN A 37 -11.97 -27.35 -7.10
C GLN A 37 -12.75 -27.16 -8.41
N ALA A 38 -12.88 -25.91 -8.86
CA ALA A 38 -12.72 -25.63 -10.28
C ALA A 38 -11.46 -24.79 -10.36
N GLN A 39 -10.38 -25.43 -10.80
CA GLN A 39 -9.10 -24.79 -11.06
C GLN A 39 -9.32 -23.79 -12.20
N ASP A 40 -9.24 -22.50 -11.89
CA ASP A 40 -9.01 -21.49 -12.92
C ASP A 40 -7.58 -21.73 -13.41
N GLN A 41 -7.43 -22.05 -14.70
CA GLN A 41 -6.13 -22.29 -15.32
C GLN A 41 -5.35 -20.97 -15.40
N SER A 42 -4.66 -20.62 -14.32
CA SER A 42 -3.30 -20.11 -14.41
C SER A 42 -2.39 -21.30 -14.08
N THR A 43 -1.36 -21.53 -14.90
CA THR A 43 -0.30 -22.45 -14.46
C THR A 43 0.31 -21.83 -13.20
N PRO A 44 0.66 -22.61 -12.16
CA PRO A 44 1.17 -22.07 -10.89
C PRO A 44 2.36 -21.10 -11.02
N ASP A 45 3.06 -21.13 -12.16
CA ASP A 45 4.25 -20.32 -12.48
C ASP A 45 4.00 -19.16 -13.48
N GLU A 46 2.76 -18.93 -13.92
CA GLU A 46 2.42 -17.79 -14.78
C GLU A 46 1.87 -16.62 -13.94
N PRO A 47 2.47 -15.41 -14.04
CA PRO A 47 1.97 -14.25 -13.32
C PRO A 47 0.54 -13.87 -13.76
N ASP A 48 -0.24 -13.38 -12.81
CA ASP A 48 -1.59 -12.90 -13.08
C ASP A 48 -1.59 -11.72 -14.07
N PHE A 49 -2.73 -11.55 -14.77
CA PHE A 49 -2.87 -10.45 -15.72
C PHE A 49 -2.82 -9.08 -15.03
N ILE A 50 -3.34 -8.98 -13.81
CA ILE A 50 -3.15 -7.83 -12.91
C ILE A 50 -2.75 -8.33 -11.54
N VAL A 51 -1.95 -7.53 -10.84
CA VAL A 51 -1.60 -7.76 -9.43
C VAL A 51 -1.80 -6.40 -8.73
N PRO A 52 -2.97 -6.17 -8.11
CA PRO A 52 -3.25 -4.91 -7.42
C PRO A 52 -2.22 -4.62 -6.32
N SER A 53 -1.71 -3.39 -6.29
CA SER A 53 -0.93 -2.87 -5.14
C SER A 53 -1.82 -2.11 -4.15
N ARG A 54 -3.06 -1.80 -4.53
CA ARG A 54 -4.10 -1.24 -3.66
C ARG A 54 -4.97 -2.33 -3.02
N PRO A 55 -5.60 -2.05 -1.86
CA PRO A 55 -5.65 -0.76 -1.15
C PRO A 55 -4.65 -0.59 0.01
N THR A 56 -3.79 -1.57 0.23
CA THR A 56 -2.80 -1.62 1.32
C THR A 56 -1.63 -0.67 1.07
N VAL A 57 -0.87 -0.35 2.12
CA VAL A 57 0.44 0.31 2.03
C VAL A 57 1.51 -0.69 1.58
N SER A 58 1.34 -1.96 1.96
CA SER A 58 2.18 -3.08 1.54
C SER A 58 1.88 -3.41 0.08
N ASN A 59 2.86 -3.14 -0.78
CA ASN A 59 2.88 -3.61 -2.17
C ASN A 59 3.35 -5.07 -2.22
N PRO A 60 2.79 -5.90 -3.12
CA PRO A 60 3.31 -7.24 -3.34
C PRO A 60 4.74 -7.23 -3.92
N ALA A 61 5.57 -8.18 -3.50
CA ALA A 61 6.90 -8.39 -4.06
C ALA A 61 6.85 -8.87 -5.52
N GLN A 62 5.77 -9.50 -5.94
CA GLN A 62 5.54 -9.89 -7.33
C GLN A 62 4.54 -8.95 -7.99
N PHE A 63 4.55 -8.87 -9.31
CA PHE A 63 3.68 -7.98 -10.06
C PHE A 63 3.12 -8.70 -11.29
N GLN A 64 2.27 -7.99 -12.04
CA GLN A 64 1.55 -8.51 -13.20
C GLN A 64 2.47 -9.06 -14.29
N LYS A 65 1.90 -9.87 -15.17
CA LYS A 65 2.66 -10.47 -16.27
C LYS A 65 3.37 -9.43 -17.17
N PRO A 66 4.50 -9.79 -17.78
CA PRO A 66 5.22 -8.93 -18.72
C PRO A 66 4.33 -8.38 -19.84
N GLY A 67 4.59 -7.13 -20.22
CA GLY A 67 3.85 -6.41 -21.26
C GLY A 67 2.57 -5.76 -20.75
N VAL A 68 2.09 -6.08 -19.53
CA VAL A 68 0.87 -5.46 -19.02
C VAL A 68 1.14 -4.06 -18.48
N LEU A 69 0.33 -3.13 -18.98
CA LEU A 69 0.14 -1.82 -18.41
C LEU A 69 -1.11 -1.86 -17.51
N GLN A 70 -0.90 -1.60 -16.22
CA GLN A 70 -1.93 -1.61 -15.17
C GLN A 70 -2.11 -0.18 -14.65
N LEU A 71 -3.37 0.24 -14.56
CA LEU A 71 -3.78 1.52 -13.99
C LEU A 71 -4.52 1.24 -12.69
N GLU A 72 -4.19 1.97 -11.65
CA GLU A 72 -4.91 1.96 -10.38
C GLU A 72 -5.37 3.38 -10.08
N VAL A 73 -6.64 3.53 -9.72
CA VAL A 73 -7.23 4.81 -9.38
C VAL A 73 -8.05 4.62 -8.13
N GLY A 74 -8.02 5.59 -7.22
CA GLY A 74 -8.95 5.58 -6.12
C GLY A 74 -9.23 6.95 -5.56
N TYR A 75 -9.78 6.91 -4.36
CA TYR A 75 -10.15 8.06 -3.56
C TYR A 75 -9.90 7.70 -2.10
N ASN A 76 -9.22 8.59 -1.38
CA ASN A 76 -9.03 8.51 0.06
C ASN A 76 -9.71 9.70 0.73
N ALA A 77 -10.26 9.46 1.92
CA ALA A 77 -10.67 10.51 2.85
C ALA A 77 -10.18 10.14 4.25
N ASN A 78 -9.26 10.93 4.81
CA ASN A 78 -8.74 10.77 6.16
C ASN A 78 -9.31 11.87 7.06
N PHE A 79 -9.86 11.48 8.20
CA PHE A 79 -10.56 12.35 9.14
C PHE A 79 -9.73 12.54 10.40
N GLN A 80 -9.64 13.79 10.86
CA GLN A 80 -9.07 14.18 12.15
C GLN A 80 -7.62 13.71 12.33
N ALA A 81 -6.71 14.20 11.49
CA ALA A 81 -5.27 14.12 11.74
C ALA A 81 -4.81 15.32 12.59
N PRO A 82 -3.62 15.28 13.22
CA PRO A 82 -3.09 16.44 13.93
C PRO A 82 -3.04 17.68 13.02
N GLY A 83 -3.75 18.75 13.41
CA GLY A 83 -3.81 19.99 12.65
C GLY A 83 -4.66 19.97 11.37
N ILE A 84 -5.13 18.79 10.92
CA ILE A 84 -5.90 18.63 9.68
C ILE A 84 -7.22 17.95 9.98
N HIS A 85 -8.33 18.65 9.74
CA HIS A 85 -9.66 18.12 10.02
C HIS A 85 -10.08 17.05 9.00
N LEU A 86 -9.78 17.28 7.73
CA LEU A 86 -10.09 16.40 6.61
C LEU A 86 -8.98 16.50 5.57
N GLN A 87 -8.48 15.36 5.14
CA GLN A 87 -7.59 15.22 3.99
C GLN A 87 -8.24 14.29 2.99
N GLN A 88 -8.27 14.68 1.72
CA GLN A 88 -8.85 13.89 0.63
C GLN A 88 -7.89 13.90 -0.54
N ASP A 89 -7.72 12.76 -1.18
CA ASP A 89 -6.89 12.67 -2.37
C ASP A 89 -7.43 11.63 -3.35
N MET A 90 -7.06 11.79 -4.61
CA MET A 90 -7.35 10.85 -5.69
C MET A 90 -6.05 10.22 -6.17
N PRO A 91 -5.60 9.13 -5.53
CA PRO A 91 -4.39 8.44 -5.89
C PRO A 91 -4.56 7.75 -7.25
N LEU A 92 -3.53 7.88 -8.07
CA LEU A 92 -3.38 7.25 -9.37
C LEU A 92 -2.01 6.57 -9.40
N ALA A 93 -1.98 5.34 -9.90
CA ALA A 93 -0.74 4.63 -10.15
C ALA A 93 -0.78 3.95 -11.52
N LEU A 94 0.31 4.06 -12.27
CA LEU A 94 0.53 3.39 -13.53
C LEU A 94 1.71 2.45 -13.38
N ARG A 95 1.49 1.17 -13.65
CA ARG A 95 2.49 0.10 -13.48
C ARG A 95 2.70 -0.63 -14.79
N PHE A 96 3.94 -0.68 -15.26
CA PHE A 96 4.30 -1.38 -16.49
C PHE A 96 5.33 -2.48 -16.23
N ALA A 97 4.90 -3.73 -16.43
CA ALA A 97 5.77 -4.89 -16.28
C ALA A 97 6.64 -5.08 -17.53
N VAL A 98 7.87 -4.55 -17.49
CA VAL A 98 8.81 -4.65 -18.62
C VAL A 98 9.21 -6.10 -18.87
N ASN A 99 9.48 -6.86 -17.81
CA ASN A 99 9.77 -8.28 -17.89
C ASN A 99 9.40 -8.94 -16.55
N ARG A 100 9.72 -10.23 -16.37
CA ARG A 100 9.38 -10.97 -15.14
C ARG A 100 10.09 -10.44 -13.88
N ARG A 101 11.03 -9.50 -14.01
CA ARG A 101 11.87 -8.97 -12.92
C ARG A 101 11.88 -7.47 -12.79
N LEU A 102 11.45 -6.70 -13.79
CA LEU A 102 11.46 -5.25 -13.75
C LEU A 102 10.05 -4.67 -13.98
N LEU A 103 9.61 -3.87 -13.01
CA LEU A 103 8.41 -3.05 -13.07
C LEU A 103 8.81 -1.58 -13.07
N LEU A 104 8.17 -0.80 -13.95
CA LEU A 104 8.23 0.66 -13.93
C LEU A 104 6.93 1.20 -13.36
N GLU A 105 7.04 2.25 -12.54
CA GLU A 105 5.91 2.80 -11.80
C GLU A 105 5.88 4.32 -11.90
N PHE A 106 4.68 4.86 -11.99
CA PHE A 106 4.37 6.27 -11.82
C PHE A 106 3.20 6.37 -10.86
N ASP A 107 3.33 7.20 -9.83
CA ASP A 107 2.30 7.42 -8.83
C ASP A 107 2.04 8.93 -8.71
N GLY A 108 0.81 9.30 -8.36
CA GLY A 108 0.46 10.68 -8.06
C GLY A 108 -0.90 10.76 -7.38
N ASP A 109 -1.20 11.89 -6.76
CA ASP A 109 -2.43 12.12 -6.02
C ASP A 109 -3.08 13.43 -6.48
N SER A 110 -4.03 13.34 -7.42
CA SER A 110 -4.63 14.54 -8.02
C SER A 110 -6.10 14.34 -8.38
N PRO A 111 -7.01 15.19 -7.87
CA PRO A 111 -6.75 16.27 -6.92
C PRO A 111 -6.41 15.77 -5.50
N SER A 112 -5.69 16.60 -4.75
CA SER A 112 -5.40 16.49 -3.33
C SER A 112 -5.95 17.72 -2.59
N SER A 113 -6.52 17.51 -1.42
CA SER A 113 -7.24 18.53 -0.65
C SER A 113 -7.02 18.35 0.85
N GLN A 114 -6.82 19.47 1.55
CA GLN A 114 -6.72 19.49 3.01
C GLN A 114 -7.55 20.61 3.61
N THR A 115 -8.18 20.34 4.76
CA THR A 115 -8.94 21.32 5.54
C THR A 115 -8.22 21.58 6.86
N VAL A 116 -7.62 22.76 6.98
CA VAL A 116 -6.85 23.23 8.16
C VAL A 116 -7.57 24.44 8.75
N ALA A 117 -7.87 24.39 10.05
CA ALA A 117 -8.59 25.46 10.75
C ALA A 117 -9.86 25.96 10.03
N GLY A 118 -10.59 25.04 9.36
CA GLY A 118 -11.82 25.35 8.62
C GLY A 118 -11.62 25.88 7.19
N VAL A 119 -10.38 26.12 6.77
CA VAL A 119 -10.03 26.54 5.40
C VAL A 119 -9.64 25.32 4.58
N ARG A 120 -10.28 25.15 3.42
CA ARG A 120 -9.99 24.07 2.48
C ARG A 120 -9.08 24.56 1.36
N THR A 121 -7.98 23.86 1.16
CA THR A 121 -7.05 24.06 0.05
C THR A 121 -7.07 22.82 -0.84
N THR A 122 -7.20 23.00 -2.16
CA THR A 122 -7.25 21.91 -3.14
C THR A 122 -6.29 22.21 -4.29
N GLY A 123 -5.57 21.20 -4.78
CA GLY A 123 -4.72 21.30 -5.96
C GLY A 123 -4.18 19.93 -6.38
N ALA A 124 -3.13 19.91 -7.19
CA ALA A 124 -2.42 18.67 -7.50
C ALA A 124 -1.45 18.32 -6.36
N GLY A 125 -1.30 17.03 -6.07
CA GLY A 125 -0.29 16.51 -5.17
C GLY A 125 1.05 16.21 -5.88
N ASP A 126 1.96 15.58 -5.12
CA ASP A 126 3.31 15.27 -5.59
C ASP A 126 3.30 13.97 -6.42
N SER A 127 3.99 13.99 -7.56
CA SER A 127 4.17 12.81 -8.40
C SER A 127 5.40 12.01 -7.98
N GLN A 128 5.41 10.71 -8.24
CA GLN A 128 6.54 9.83 -7.97
C GLN A 128 6.86 8.95 -9.18
N LEU A 129 8.14 8.66 -9.35
CA LEU A 129 8.62 7.67 -10.31
C LEU A 129 9.27 6.52 -9.55
N GLY A 130 8.91 5.30 -9.90
CA GLY A 130 9.34 4.09 -9.22
C GLY A 130 9.91 3.04 -10.15
N ILE A 131 10.81 2.23 -9.60
CA ILE A 131 11.19 0.95 -10.16
C ILE A 131 11.08 -0.12 -9.08
N GLN A 132 10.60 -1.30 -9.44
CA GLN A 132 10.64 -2.50 -8.59
C GLN A 132 11.36 -3.63 -9.32
N VAL A 133 12.27 -4.29 -8.61
CA VAL A 133 13.09 -5.38 -9.11
C VAL A 133 12.84 -6.65 -8.31
N VAL A 134 12.37 -7.71 -8.99
CA VAL A 134 12.22 -9.04 -8.39
C VAL A 134 13.57 -9.72 -8.32
N LEU A 135 14.06 -9.87 -7.09
CA LEU A 135 15.27 -10.62 -6.78
C LEU A 135 14.97 -12.12 -6.81
N GLN A 136 13.83 -12.50 -6.23
CA GLN A 136 13.42 -13.89 -6.10
C GLN A 136 11.90 -14.02 -6.22
N HIS A 137 11.45 -14.88 -7.14
CA HIS A 137 10.04 -15.28 -7.23
C HIS A 137 9.64 -16.20 -6.09
N GLU A 138 8.42 -16.01 -5.60
CA GLU A 138 7.82 -16.87 -4.60
C GLU A 138 7.65 -18.29 -5.15
N LYS A 139 7.80 -19.28 -4.27
CA LYS A 139 7.50 -20.70 -4.52
C LYS A 139 7.04 -21.31 -3.21
N GLU A 140 6.42 -22.48 -3.23
CA GLU A 140 5.98 -23.17 -2.01
C GLU A 140 7.04 -23.18 -0.87
N SER A 141 8.30 -23.43 -1.18
CA SER A 141 9.40 -23.50 -0.20
C SER A 141 10.03 -22.17 0.23
N ARG A 142 9.74 -21.04 -0.43
CA ARG A 142 10.43 -19.76 -0.18
C ARG A 142 9.56 -18.53 -0.48
N PRO A 143 9.76 -17.39 0.21
CA PRO A 143 9.03 -16.16 -0.09
C PRO A 143 9.49 -15.53 -1.41
N GLY A 144 8.63 -14.70 -1.99
CA GLY A 144 9.03 -13.74 -3.03
C GLY A 144 9.73 -12.55 -2.39
N LEU A 145 10.79 -12.06 -3.03
CA LEU A 145 11.61 -10.96 -2.55
C LEU A 145 11.85 -9.96 -3.67
N SER A 146 11.61 -8.69 -3.37
CA SER A 146 11.85 -7.57 -4.27
C SER A 146 12.43 -6.39 -3.55
N VAL A 147 13.07 -5.51 -4.31
CA VAL A 147 13.45 -4.18 -3.87
C VAL A 147 12.81 -3.16 -4.80
N ALA A 148 12.41 -2.03 -4.25
CA ALA A 148 11.90 -0.92 -5.03
C ALA A 148 12.59 0.39 -4.62
N TYR A 149 12.63 1.31 -5.57
CA TYR A 149 13.10 2.67 -5.34
C TYR A 149 12.10 3.64 -5.96
N TYR A 150 11.67 4.62 -5.17
CA TYR A 150 10.85 5.72 -5.65
C TYR A 150 11.54 7.05 -5.40
N ILE A 151 11.39 7.96 -6.36
CA ILE A 151 11.73 9.37 -6.21
C ILE A 151 10.45 10.19 -6.28
N LYS A 152 10.22 11.01 -5.25
CA LYS A 152 9.15 12.00 -5.25
C LYS A 152 9.61 13.26 -5.96
N LEU A 153 8.82 13.72 -6.91
CA LEU A 153 9.02 14.97 -7.63
C LEU A 153 8.13 16.05 -6.98
N PRO A 154 8.68 17.24 -6.68
CA PRO A 154 7.93 18.32 -6.04
C PRO A 154 7.00 19.03 -7.04
N THR A 155 5.96 18.33 -7.48
CA THR A 155 4.98 18.83 -8.47
C THR A 155 3.79 19.53 -7.81
N ALA A 156 3.56 19.34 -6.52
CA ALA A 156 2.51 20.02 -5.78
C ALA A 156 2.84 21.49 -5.51
N ASP A 157 1.81 22.30 -5.33
CA ASP A 157 1.96 23.70 -4.91
C ASP A 157 2.37 23.79 -3.43
N SER A 158 3.66 23.99 -3.20
CA SER A 158 4.22 24.17 -1.85
C SER A 158 3.81 25.49 -1.18
N ALA A 159 3.49 26.54 -1.94
CA ALA A 159 3.01 27.80 -1.37
C ALA A 159 1.60 27.67 -0.79
N GLN A 160 0.82 26.72 -1.32
CA GLN A 160 -0.49 26.32 -0.79
C GLN A 160 -0.40 25.20 0.27
N GLY A 161 0.81 24.76 0.61
CA GLY A 161 1.05 23.68 1.57
C GLY A 161 0.59 22.29 1.10
N LEU A 162 0.36 22.09 -0.20
CA LEU A 162 -0.05 20.79 -0.77
C LEU A 162 1.11 19.84 -0.98
N GLY A 163 2.34 20.35 -0.93
CA GLY A 163 3.55 19.56 -0.88
C GLY A 163 4.68 20.35 -0.23
N THR A 164 5.83 19.70 -0.09
CA THR A 164 6.99 20.27 0.61
C THR A 164 7.89 21.12 -0.30
N GLY A 165 7.69 21.04 -1.62
CA GLY A 165 8.61 21.64 -2.60
C GLY A 165 9.99 20.95 -2.63
N ARG A 166 10.11 19.76 -2.02
CA ARG A 166 11.36 19.01 -1.94
C ARG A 166 11.23 17.62 -2.58
N VAL A 167 12.35 17.12 -3.07
CA VAL A 167 12.51 15.74 -3.55
C VAL A 167 12.66 14.82 -2.34
N ASP A 168 12.01 13.66 -2.40
CA ASP A 168 12.19 12.58 -1.41
C ASP A 168 12.66 11.30 -2.11
N HIS A 169 13.34 10.44 -1.35
CA HIS A 169 13.80 9.14 -1.81
C HIS A 169 13.27 8.03 -0.90
N ASN A 170 12.69 7.00 -1.49
CA ASN A 170 12.18 5.83 -0.78
C ASN A 170 12.88 4.57 -1.28
N PHE A 171 13.50 3.82 -0.38
CA PHE A 171 14.11 2.52 -0.66
C PHE A 171 13.32 1.45 0.06
N ILE A 172 12.75 0.51 -0.68
CA ILE A 172 11.77 -0.46 -0.16
C ILE A 172 12.32 -1.86 -0.34
N ALA A 173 12.23 -2.67 0.70
CA ALA A 173 12.34 -4.12 0.60
C ALA A 173 10.95 -4.74 0.80
N LEU A 174 10.57 -5.62 -0.12
CA LEU A 174 9.25 -6.23 -0.20
C LEU A 174 9.39 -7.75 -0.08
N VAL A 175 8.56 -8.35 0.78
CA VAL A 175 8.50 -9.79 1.00
C VAL A 175 7.06 -10.24 0.87
N SER A 176 6.80 -11.19 -0.03
CA SER A 176 5.47 -11.79 -0.18
C SER A 176 5.52 -13.29 0.02
N LYS A 177 4.52 -13.84 0.70
CA LYS A 177 4.38 -15.29 0.83
C LYS A 177 2.92 -15.70 0.86
N LYS A 178 2.56 -16.67 0.02
CA LYS A 178 1.28 -17.35 0.12
C LYS A 178 1.39 -18.52 1.10
N ILE A 179 0.51 -18.54 2.09
CA ILE A 179 0.39 -19.58 3.12
C ILE A 179 -1.05 -20.08 3.11
N GLY A 180 -1.27 -21.27 2.55
CA GLY A 180 -2.60 -21.79 2.30
C GLY A 180 -3.39 -20.87 1.35
N GLY A 181 -4.55 -20.39 1.81
CA GLY A 181 -5.41 -19.46 1.07
C GLY A 181 -5.07 -17.98 1.26
N THR A 182 -4.12 -17.65 2.13
CA THR A 182 -3.80 -16.26 2.52
C THR A 182 -2.46 -15.84 1.95
N THR A 183 -2.40 -14.64 1.38
CA THR A 183 -1.14 -13.99 0.99
C THR A 183 -0.75 -12.99 2.07
N LEU A 184 0.51 -13.04 2.48
CA LEU A 184 1.12 -12.07 3.38
C LEU A 184 2.11 -11.22 2.60
N ASP A 185 2.00 -9.91 2.75
CA ASP A 185 2.91 -8.94 2.15
C ASP A 185 3.52 -8.09 3.28
N PHE A 186 4.84 -8.05 3.34
CA PHE A 186 5.60 -7.28 4.32
C PHE A 186 6.56 -6.34 3.61
N ASN A 187 6.42 -5.05 3.90
CA ASN A 187 7.27 -4.00 3.35
C ASN A 187 8.02 -3.29 4.46
N THR A 188 9.29 -3.01 4.22
CA THR A 188 10.08 -2.07 5.01
C THR A 188 10.69 -1.03 4.09
N THR A 189 10.56 0.23 4.47
CA THR A 189 10.95 1.39 3.67
C THR A 189 11.93 2.23 4.48
N PHE A 190 13.05 2.57 3.87
CA PHE A 190 13.95 3.61 4.34
C PHE A 190 13.66 4.89 3.57
N LEU A 191 13.33 5.97 4.28
CA LEU A 191 12.90 7.24 3.70
C LEU A 191 13.94 8.32 3.95
N LEU A 192 14.22 9.08 2.89
CA LEU A 192 14.97 10.33 2.93
C LEU A 192 14.04 11.44 2.45
N SER A 193 13.39 12.12 3.39
CA SER A 193 12.49 13.24 3.09
C SER A 193 13.27 14.54 3.02
N GLY A 194 13.15 15.32 1.95
CA GLY A 194 13.85 16.59 1.83
C GLY A 194 13.39 17.57 2.92
N ARG A 195 14.34 18.09 3.72
CA ARG A 195 14.03 19.06 4.79
C ARG A 195 13.53 20.36 4.18
N THR A 196 12.52 21.00 4.75
CA THR A 196 12.04 22.32 4.29
C THR A 196 12.82 23.48 4.91
N THR A 197 13.28 23.32 6.15
CA THR A 197 13.94 24.36 6.97
C THR A 197 15.47 24.38 6.85
N ASP A 198 16.08 23.26 6.44
CA ASP A 198 17.53 23.09 6.37
C ASP A 198 17.95 22.38 5.07
N ASN A 199 19.27 22.24 4.88
CA ASN A 199 19.84 21.46 3.79
C ASN A 199 19.75 19.94 4.07
N GLY A 200 19.62 19.15 3.01
CA GLY A 200 19.66 17.69 3.06
C GLY A 200 18.32 17.02 3.38
N HIS A 201 18.40 15.79 3.90
CA HIS A 201 17.23 14.93 4.09
C HIS A 201 17.08 14.49 5.56
N ALA A 202 15.83 14.46 6.00
CA ALA A 202 15.37 13.79 7.21
C ALA A 202 15.29 12.28 6.97
N LEU A 203 15.82 11.50 7.90
CA LEU A 203 15.83 10.04 7.84
C LEU A 203 14.69 9.47 8.66
N SER A 204 13.90 8.58 8.08
CA SER A 204 12.87 7.81 8.78
C SER A 204 12.72 6.40 8.19
N GLY A 205 11.93 5.57 8.87
CA GLY A 205 11.55 4.25 8.39
C GLY A 205 10.04 4.09 8.35
N GLN A 206 9.54 3.22 7.48
CA GLN A 206 8.15 2.75 7.48
C GLN A 206 8.13 1.23 7.41
N GLY A 207 7.17 0.62 8.10
CA GLY A 207 6.89 -0.80 8.02
C GLY A 207 5.41 -1.03 7.79
N ALA A 208 5.08 -2.04 6.98
CA ALA A 208 3.70 -2.45 6.74
C ALA A 208 3.62 -3.98 6.60
N LEU A 209 2.56 -4.56 7.17
CA LEU A 209 2.23 -5.98 7.06
C LEU A 209 0.77 -6.10 6.69
N ALA A 210 0.52 -6.61 5.48
CA ALA A 210 -0.81 -6.91 4.98
C ALA A 210 -1.05 -8.41 4.91
N ALA A 211 -2.30 -8.81 5.13
CA ALA A 211 -2.82 -10.14 4.88
C ALA A 211 -4.05 -10.04 3.97
N SER A 212 -4.06 -10.80 2.88
CA SER A 212 -5.16 -10.87 1.93
C SER A 212 -5.66 -12.29 1.76
N HIS A 213 -6.98 -12.47 1.67
CA HIS A 213 -7.61 -13.78 1.56
C HIS A 213 -8.84 -13.73 0.67
N ASN A 214 -8.95 -14.67 -0.28
CA ASN A 214 -10.13 -14.80 -1.14
C ASN A 214 -11.20 -15.66 -0.46
N VAL A 215 -12.26 -15.02 0.01
CA VAL A 215 -13.42 -15.68 0.65
C VAL A 215 -14.24 -16.43 -0.40
N THR A 216 -14.33 -15.87 -1.61
CA THR A 216 -14.93 -16.53 -2.77
C THR A 216 -14.06 -16.29 -4.00
N ARG A 217 -14.45 -16.82 -5.16
CA ARG A 217 -13.77 -16.52 -6.45
C ARG A 217 -13.80 -15.04 -6.84
N ARG A 218 -14.71 -14.24 -6.26
CA ARG A 218 -14.86 -12.82 -6.60
C ARG A 218 -14.63 -11.88 -5.43
N ILE A 219 -14.77 -12.35 -4.20
CA ILE A 219 -14.71 -11.52 -3.00
C ILE A 219 -13.46 -11.88 -2.22
N GLY A 220 -12.59 -10.88 -2.02
CA GLY A 220 -11.45 -10.97 -1.14
C GLY A 220 -11.58 -10.01 0.03
N ILE A 221 -10.94 -10.34 1.14
CA ILE A 221 -10.79 -9.48 2.31
C ILE A 221 -9.31 -9.19 2.52
N GLN A 222 -9.01 -8.00 3.03
CA GLN A 222 -7.66 -7.59 3.37
C GLN A 222 -7.61 -6.89 4.73
N GLY A 223 -6.54 -7.12 5.46
CA GLY A 223 -6.23 -6.40 6.69
C GLY A 223 -4.75 -5.99 6.69
N GLU A 224 -4.44 -4.82 7.22
CA GLU A 224 -3.06 -4.36 7.30
C GLU A 224 -2.79 -3.61 8.62
N LEU A 225 -1.57 -3.77 9.12
CA LEU A 225 -0.95 -2.88 10.09
C LEU A 225 0.23 -2.17 9.42
N SER A 226 0.26 -0.85 9.51
CA SER A 226 1.35 -0.05 8.96
C SER A 226 1.74 1.08 9.89
N GLY A 227 2.94 1.62 9.70
CA GLY A 227 3.38 2.78 10.45
C GLY A 227 4.74 3.30 9.99
N TYR A 228 5.01 4.55 10.37
CA TYR A 228 6.26 5.24 10.07
C TYR A 228 6.86 5.84 11.34
N SER A 229 8.19 5.85 11.40
CA SER A 229 8.92 6.44 12.50
C SER A 229 8.89 7.96 12.42
N ARG A 230 8.97 8.58 13.60
CA ARG A 230 9.16 10.03 13.70
C ARG A 230 10.52 10.44 13.13
N SER A 231 10.55 11.57 12.45
CA SER A 231 11.74 12.34 12.12
C SER A 231 11.47 13.83 12.36
N ASP A 232 12.43 14.66 12.00
CA ASP A 232 12.29 16.11 11.95
C ASP A 232 11.40 16.61 10.79
N ALA A 233 11.17 15.79 9.77
CA ALA A 233 10.25 16.12 8.66
C ALA A 233 8.82 15.59 8.85
N GLN A 234 8.61 14.56 9.69
CA GLN A 234 7.29 13.97 9.91
C GLN A 234 7.12 13.40 11.33
N SER A 235 5.90 13.52 11.86
CA SER A 235 5.51 12.77 13.06
C SER A 235 5.51 11.27 12.80
N GLY A 236 5.62 10.45 13.84
CA GLY A 236 5.49 8.99 13.70
C GLY A 236 4.04 8.58 13.88
N ALA A 237 3.53 7.64 13.09
CA ALA A 237 2.16 7.16 13.21
C ALA A 237 2.03 5.67 12.96
N MET A 238 1.00 5.05 13.52
CA MET A 238 0.57 3.69 13.20
C MET A 238 -0.89 3.67 12.80
N LEU A 239 -1.22 2.85 11.81
CA LEU A 239 -2.56 2.68 11.27
C LEU A 239 -2.90 1.20 11.14
N ALA A 240 -4.19 0.90 11.25
CA ALA A 240 -4.78 -0.34 10.80
C ALA A 240 -5.69 -0.08 9.59
N LEU A 241 -5.81 -1.06 8.70
CA LEU A 241 -6.71 -1.02 7.55
C LEU A 241 -7.52 -2.32 7.49
N ALA A 242 -8.78 -2.20 7.08
CA ALA A 242 -9.62 -3.33 6.69
C ALA A 242 -10.29 -3.01 5.35
N ALA A 243 -10.26 -3.96 4.42
CA ALA A 243 -10.75 -3.80 3.05
C ALA A 243 -11.50 -5.03 2.55
N VAL A 244 -12.39 -4.76 1.60
CA VAL A 244 -13.02 -5.77 0.74
C VAL A 244 -12.63 -5.48 -0.70
N THR A 245 -12.40 -6.54 -1.46
CA THR A 245 -12.14 -6.49 -2.91
C THR A 245 -13.19 -7.28 -3.66
N TYR A 246 -13.54 -6.79 -4.86
CA TYR A 246 -14.48 -7.44 -5.76
C TYR A 246 -13.87 -7.59 -7.16
N GLN A 247 -13.54 -8.82 -7.53
CA GLN A 247 -13.04 -9.18 -8.86
C GLN A 247 -14.20 -9.21 -9.86
N ILE A 248 -14.22 -8.24 -10.78
CA ILE A 248 -15.22 -8.20 -11.86
C ILE A 248 -14.85 -9.22 -12.95
N ASN A 249 -13.59 -9.20 -13.37
CA ASN A 249 -13.02 -10.12 -14.37
C ASN A 249 -11.50 -10.14 -14.22
N ARG A 250 -10.78 -10.98 -14.96
CA ARG A 250 -9.29 -11.10 -14.90
C ARG A 250 -8.48 -9.81 -15.10
N ARG A 251 -9.10 -8.71 -15.52
CA ARG A 251 -8.46 -7.41 -15.74
C ARG A 251 -8.93 -6.30 -14.81
N LEU A 252 -9.97 -6.50 -14.01
CA LEU A 252 -10.59 -5.44 -13.21
C LEU A 252 -10.98 -5.93 -11.82
N VAL A 253 -10.45 -5.24 -10.81
CA VAL A 253 -10.79 -5.39 -9.39
C VAL A 253 -11.27 -4.05 -8.86
N LEU A 254 -12.32 -4.07 -8.04
CA LEU A 254 -12.72 -2.95 -7.20
C LEU A 254 -12.26 -3.18 -5.77
N ASP A 255 -11.91 -2.13 -5.05
CA ASP A 255 -11.56 -2.16 -3.64
C ASP A 255 -12.30 -1.07 -2.86
N SER A 256 -12.59 -1.34 -1.60
CA SER A 256 -13.11 -0.33 -0.67
C SER A 256 -12.84 -0.75 0.77
N GLY A 257 -12.78 0.22 1.67
CA GLY A 257 -12.54 -0.07 3.08
C GLY A 257 -12.30 1.16 3.94
N SER A 258 -11.75 0.88 5.13
CA SER A 258 -11.53 1.87 6.17
C SER A 258 -10.12 1.79 6.74
N ARG A 259 -9.61 2.93 7.19
CA ARG A 259 -8.36 3.06 7.95
C ARG A 259 -8.66 3.58 9.35
N PHE A 260 -7.84 3.19 10.31
CA PHE A 260 -7.97 3.57 11.71
C PHE A 260 -6.61 3.94 12.29
N GLY A 261 -6.49 5.12 12.87
CA GLY A 261 -5.28 5.55 13.56
C GLY A 261 -5.12 4.83 14.90
N LEU A 262 -3.95 4.23 15.12
CA LEU A 262 -3.60 3.54 16.37
C LEU A 262 -2.76 4.41 17.32
N THR A 263 -2.22 5.52 16.81
CA THR A 263 -1.41 6.49 17.56
C THR A 263 -2.07 7.87 17.55
N HIS A 264 -1.68 8.73 18.49
CA HIS A 264 -2.16 10.11 18.56
C HIS A 264 -1.90 10.91 17.28
N ASP A 265 -0.73 10.69 16.66
CA ASP A 265 -0.29 11.47 15.50
C ASP A 265 -0.87 10.95 14.17
N ALA A 266 -1.69 9.90 14.19
CA ALA A 266 -2.37 9.35 13.02
C ALA A 266 -3.76 10.02 12.81
N PRO A 267 -4.28 10.08 11.57
CA PRO A 267 -5.70 10.33 11.35
C PRO A 267 -6.55 9.35 12.15
N ARG A 268 -7.61 9.81 12.83
CA ARG A 268 -8.44 8.94 13.67
C ARG A 268 -9.12 7.84 12.87
N SER A 269 -9.66 8.20 11.72
CA SER A 269 -10.29 7.26 10.80
C SER A 269 -10.09 7.71 9.36
N GLY A 270 -10.36 6.81 8.42
CA GLY A 270 -10.40 7.13 7.01
C GLY A 270 -11.24 6.13 6.25
N LEU A 271 -11.67 6.54 5.06
CA LEU A 271 -12.37 5.72 4.09
C LEU A 271 -11.60 5.74 2.77
N PHE A 272 -11.69 4.66 2.02
CA PHE A 272 -11.18 4.61 0.67
C PHE A 272 -12.03 3.73 -0.22
N ALA A 273 -11.95 4.01 -1.51
CA ALA A 273 -12.45 3.17 -2.57
C ALA A 273 -11.57 3.33 -3.81
N GLY A 274 -11.55 2.33 -4.67
CA GLY A 274 -10.74 2.36 -5.86
C GLY A 274 -10.98 1.19 -6.79
N LEU A 275 -10.16 1.18 -7.83
CA LEU A 275 -10.10 0.11 -8.80
C LEU A 275 -8.66 -0.11 -9.26
N THR A 276 -8.40 -1.34 -9.67
CA THR A 276 -7.21 -1.75 -10.42
C THR A 276 -7.65 -2.33 -11.75
N VAL A 277 -7.10 -1.82 -12.85
CA VAL A 277 -7.41 -2.28 -14.20
C VAL A 277 -6.17 -2.52 -15.06
N GLY A 278 -6.08 -3.68 -15.69
CA GLY A 278 -5.07 -3.98 -16.70
C GLY A 278 -5.52 -3.42 -18.05
N ILE A 279 -5.04 -2.23 -18.41
CA ILE A 279 -5.52 -1.49 -19.59
C ILE A 279 -5.04 -2.08 -20.91
N GLY A 280 -3.92 -2.80 -20.93
CA GLY A 280 -3.44 -3.45 -22.15
C GLY A 280 -2.26 -4.38 -21.94
N ASP A 281 -1.99 -5.21 -22.95
CA ASP A 281 -0.80 -6.05 -23.07
C ASP A 281 -0.01 -5.57 -24.30
N LEU A 282 1.01 -4.77 -24.06
CA LEU A 282 1.79 -4.08 -25.10
C LEU A 282 2.69 -5.03 -25.89
N TYR A 283 2.88 -6.27 -25.43
CA TYR A 283 3.70 -7.26 -26.13
C TYR A 283 2.88 -8.12 -27.09
N LYS A 284 1.58 -8.31 -26.83
CA LYS A 284 0.69 -9.01 -27.79
C LYS A 284 0.57 -8.30 -29.14
N HIS A 285 0.73 -6.98 -29.20
CA HIS A 285 0.69 -6.24 -30.46
C HIS A 285 1.92 -6.44 -31.37
N ARG A 286 3.03 -7.00 -30.87
CA ARG A 286 4.23 -7.29 -31.68
C ARG A 286 4.11 -8.55 -32.52
N HIS A 287 3.32 -9.55 -32.10
CA HIS A 287 3.17 -10.80 -32.86
C HIS A 287 2.23 -10.69 -34.07
N ALA A 288 1.36 -9.68 -34.13
CA ALA A 288 0.41 -9.51 -35.22
C ALA A 288 0.95 -8.72 -36.44
N ARG A 289 2.19 -8.22 -36.40
CA ARG A 289 2.81 -7.45 -37.50
C ARG A 289 4.01 -8.17 -38.15
N GLY A 290 4.18 -9.47 -37.90
CA GLY A 290 5.32 -10.25 -38.39
C GLY A 290 4.94 -11.59 -39.05
N SER A 291 3.68 -11.76 -39.46
CA SER A 291 3.21 -12.91 -40.26
C SER A 291 2.80 -12.46 -41.65
#